data_AF-A0A6M3KH55-F1
#
_entry.id   AF-A0A6M3KH55-F1
#
_cell.length_a   1.000
_cell.length_b   1.000
_cell.length_c   1.000
_cell.angle_alpha   90.00
_cell.angle_beta   90.00
_cell.angle_gamma   90.00
#
_symmetry.space_group_name_H-M   'P 1'
#
loop_
_entity.id
_entity.type
_entity.pdbx_description
1 polymer ?
#
loop_
_entity_poly.entity_id
_entity_poly.type
_entity_poly.pdbx_seq_one_letter_code
_entity_poly.pdbx_strand_id
1 'polypeptide(L)'
;MNYQKDIAAKFRYIALNSAIGLVDLNATFIKPDGSEVPVAPLVLSEIGAGLYECSYTPDVLGDWTLKITGTTTNDKAIKSFKVVERVDADSYDAIMIIDGKVDVIDGKIDTIDGIVDGLATDITAIKGAGFNTVTDSLKAISEQIAPGGYCG
;
A
#
# COMPACT_ATOMS: atom_id res chain seq x y z
N MET A 1 -6.33 -17.36 6.68
CA MET A 1 -5.23 -16.85 7.53
C MET A 1 -4.09 -16.53 6.59
N ASN A 2 -3.64 -15.28 6.60
CA ASN A 2 -2.59 -14.81 5.72
C ASN A 2 -1.27 -14.81 6.48
N TYR A 3 -0.21 -15.28 5.84
CA TYR A 3 1.16 -15.23 6.33
C TYR A 3 1.95 -14.28 5.44
N GLN A 4 3.03 -13.72 5.97
CA GLN A 4 3.87 -12.80 5.22
C GLN A 4 5.05 -13.57 4.61
N LYS A 5 5.40 -13.20 3.38
CA LYS A 5 6.63 -13.67 2.73
C LYS A 5 7.85 -13.29 3.59
N ASP A 6 8.87 -14.14 3.59
CA ASP A 6 10.13 -13.95 4.30
C ASP A 6 9.99 -13.87 5.83
N ILE A 7 8.82 -14.24 6.38
CA ILE A 7 8.57 -14.38 7.82
C ILE A 7 8.15 -15.82 8.14
N ALA A 8 8.68 -16.36 9.24
CA ALA A 8 8.39 -17.71 9.67
C ALA A 8 6.89 -17.90 10.01
N ALA A 9 6.21 -18.72 9.22
CA ALA A 9 4.87 -19.21 9.47
C ALA A 9 4.93 -20.40 10.43
N LYS A 10 4.28 -20.29 11.59
CA LYS A 10 4.19 -21.36 12.61
C LYS A 10 2.87 -22.11 12.47
N PHE A 11 2.95 -23.44 12.56
CA PHE A 11 1.81 -24.35 12.46
C PHE A 11 1.83 -25.34 13.60
N ARG A 12 0.63 -25.70 14.06
CA ARG A 12 0.43 -26.71 15.08
C ARG A 12 -0.46 -27.83 14.58
N TYR A 13 -0.14 -29.04 14.99
CA TYR A 13 -0.86 -30.25 14.67
C TYR A 13 -1.14 -31.04 15.94
N ILE A 14 -2.36 -31.54 16.10
CA ILE A 14 -2.76 -32.37 17.22
C ILE A 14 -3.05 -33.76 16.66
N ALA A 15 -2.27 -34.75 17.09
CA ALA A 15 -2.56 -36.15 16.79
C ALA A 15 -3.76 -36.61 17.63
N LEU A 16 -4.87 -36.96 16.98
CA LEU A 16 -6.05 -37.44 17.70
C LEU A 16 -5.76 -38.78 18.38
N ASN A 17 -6.20 -38.91 19.63
CA ASN A 17 -6.04 -40.14 20.43
C ASN A 17 -4.58 -40.58 20.67
N SER A 18 -3.60 -39.71 20.42
CA SER A 18 -2.21 -39.97 20.81
C SER A 18 -1.81 -39.08 21.98
N ALA A 19 -1.51 -39.70 23.11
CA ALA A 19 -0.90 -39.03 24.27
C ALA A 19 0.63 -39.17 24.30
N ILE A 20 1.22 -39.75 23.25
CA ILE A 20 2.64 -40.10 23.13
C ILE A 20 3.23 -39.60 21.80
N GLY A 21 4.53 -39.33 21.82
CA GLY A 21 5.32 -38.86 20.70
C GLY A 21 5.36 -39.85 19.53
N LEU A 22 4.62 -39.52 18.48
CA LEU A 22 4.71 -40.10 17.16
C LEU A 22 6.04 -39.68 16.55
N VAL A 23 6.85 -40.67 16.18
CA VAL A 23 8.21 -40.48 15.66
C VAL A 23 8.26 -40.46 14.14
N ASP A 24 7.11 -40.66 13.47
CA ASP A 24 7.00 -40.89 12.04
C ASP A 24 6.13 -39.85 11.31
N LEU A 25 5.82 -38.74 11.99
CA LEU A 25 5.14 -37.60 11.38
C LEU A 25 6.10 -36.83 10.46
N ASN A 26 5.63 -36.54 9.25
CA ASN A 26 6.36 -35.75 8.26
C ASN A 26 5.52 -34.54 7.84
N ALA A 27 6.14 -33.35 7.79
CA ALA A 27 5.55 -32.16 7.17
C ALA A 27 6.14 -31.93 5.78
N THR A 28 5.27 -31.64 4.82
CA THR A 28 5.63 -31.23 3.46
C THR A 28 4.92 -29.91 3.16
N PHE A 29 5.70 -28.88 2.80
CA PHE A 29 5.15 -27.64 2.25
C PHE A 29 5.13 -27.75 0.73
N ILE A 30 4.00 -27.36 0.14
CA ILE A 30 3.76 -27.32 -1.29
C ILE A 30 3.59 -25.84 -1.67
N LYS A 31 4.42 -25.40 -2.62
CA LYS A 31 4.44 -24.06 -3.18
C LYS A 31 3.20 -23.80 -4.04
N PRO A 32 2.90 -22.51 -4.33
CA PRO A 32 1.79 -22.15 -5.23
C PRO A 32 1.90 -22.71 -6.64
N ASP A 33 3.12 -23.00 -7.11
CA ASP A 33 3.37 -23.66 -8.40
C ASP A 33 3.19 -25.19 -8.36
N GLY A 34 2.83 -25.73 -7.20
CA GLY A 34 2.64 -27.16 -6.97
C GLY A 34 3.91 -27.94 -6.63
N SER A 35 5.08 -27.29 -6.65
CA SER A 35 6.34 -27.95 -6.27
C SER A 35 6.45 -28.13 -4.75
N GLU A 36 7.05 -29.23 -4.33
CA GLU A 36 7.32 -29.48 -2.91
C GLU A 36 8.62 -28.77 -2.49
N VAL A 37 8.64 -28.22 -1.27
CA VAL A 37 9.85 -27.62 -0.70
C VAL A 37 10.87 -28.75 -0.42
N PRO A 38 12.07 -28.72 -1.02
CA PRO A 38 12.96 -29.88 -1.10
C PRO A 38 13.80 -30.18 0.15
N VAL A 39 13.38 -29.79 1.37
CA VAL A 39 14.23 -29.94 2.57
C VAL A 39 14.06 -31.29 3.27
N ALA A 40 15.20 -31.89 3.65
CA ALA A 40 15.31 -33.00 4.61
C ALA A 40 14.44 -32.71 5.85
N PRO A 41 13.80 -33.76 6.43
CA PRO A 41 12.44 -33.69 6.94
C PRO A 41 12.25 -32.45 7.80
N LEU A 42 11.32 -31.60 7.38
CA LEU A 42 10.76 -30.55 8.22
C LEU A 42 10.29 -31.22 9.52
N VAL A 43 11.07 -31.01 10.58
CA VAL A 43 10.87 -31.70 11.84
C VAL A 43 9.62 -31.14 12.49
N LEU A 44 8.57 -31.96 12.57
CA LEU A 44 7.52 -31.73 13.56
C LEU A 44 8.12 -32.03 14.93
N SER A 45 8.20 -31.03 15.78
CA SER A 45 8.66 -31.20 17.16
C SER A 45 7.45 -31.38 18.07
N GLU A 46 7.39 -32.46 18.84
CA GLU A 46 6.37 -32.63 19.87
C GLU A 46 6.59 -31.62 20.99
N ILE A 47 5.53 -30.90 21.36
CA ILE A 47 5.52 -29.92 22.46
C ILE A 47 4.63 -30.38 23.64
N GLY A 48 4.24 -31.66 23.63
CA GLY A 48 3.55 -32.37 24.71
C GLY A 48 2.13 -32.79 24.36
N ALA A 49 1.68 -33.91 24.96
CA ALA A 49 0.32 -34.44 24.83
C ALA A 49 -0.16 -34.62 23.36
N GLY A 50 0.74 -35.07 22.46
CA GLY A 50 0.40 -35.25 21.05
C GLY A 50 0.21 -33.95 20.26
N LEU A 51 0.62 -32.81 20.81
CA LEU A 51 0.70 -31.53 20.09
C LEU A 51 2.10 -31.38 19.48
N TYR A 52 2.15 -31.04 18.19
CA TYR A 52 3.37 -30.86 17.43
C TYR A 52 3.42 -29.46 16.83
N GLU A 53 4.62 -28.89 16.73
CA GLU A 53 4.86 -27.61 16.09
C GLU A 53 5.88 -27.77 14.94
N CYS A 54 5.63 -27.06 13.85
CA CYS A 54 6.60 -26.86 12.79
C CYS A 54 6.52 -25.41 12.29
N SER A 55 7.58 -24.96 11.63
CA SER A 55 7.60 -23.63 11.02
C SER A 55 8.35 -23.64 9.71
N TYR A 56 7.94 -22.75 8.81
CA TYR A 56 8.60 -22.54 7.52
C TYR A 56 8.53 -21.07 7.14
N THR A 57 9.56 -20.57 6.46
CA THR A 57 9.61 -19.19 5.95
C THR A 57 9.31 -19.21 4.45
N PRO A 58 8.09 -18.83 4.03
CA PRO A 58 7.71 -18.85 2.62
C PRO A 58 8.50 -17.82 1.80
N ASP A 59 8.96 -18.24 0.62
CA ASP A 59 9.83 -17.47 -0.28
C ASP A 59 9.08 -16.88 -1.50
N VAL A 60 7.83 -17.27 -1.71
CA VAL A 60 6.99 -16.81 -2.80
C VAL A 60 5.57 -16.51 -2.34
N LEU A 61 4.93 -15.53 -3.00
CA LEU A 61 3.54 -15.16 -2.76
C LEU A 61 2.59 -16.19 -3.35
N GLY A 62 1.39 -16.31 -2.77
CA GLY A 62 0.32 -17.12 -3.32
C GLY A 62 -0.26 -18.11 -2.33
N ASP A 63 -0.99 -19.09 -2.84
CA ASP A 63 -1.65 -20.11 -2.02
C ASP A 63 -0.72 -21.31 -1.82
N TRP A 64 -0.35 -21.55 -0.56
CA TRP A 64 0.53 -22.63 -0.13
C TRP A 64 -0.29 -23.73 0.55
N THR A 65 0.27 -24.94 0.58
CA THR A 65 -0.32 -26.07 1.29
C THR A 65 0.70 -26.72 2.22
N LEU A 66 0.33 -26.92 3.48
CA LEU A 66 1.01 -27.80 4.42
C LEU A 66 0.29 -29.14 4.43
N LYS A 67 1.05 -30.22 4.19
CA LYS A 67 0.60 -31.59 4.31
C LYS A 67 1.37 -32.27 5.44
N ILE A 68 0.65 -32.92 6.35
CA ILE A 68 1.23 -33.72 7.43
C ILE A 68 0.79 -35.16 7.21
N THR A 69 1.75 -36.09 7.26
CA THR A 69 1.50 -37.52 7.11
C THR A 69 2.22 -38.33 8.19
N GLY A 70 1.52 -39.24 8.84
CA GLY A 70 2.08 -40.33 9.64
C GLY A 70 2.05 -41.64 8.84
N THR A 71 3.14 -42.39 8.85
CA THR A 71 3.24 -43.67 8.11
C THR A 71 2.59 -44.85 8.84
N THR A 72 2.62 -44.83 10.17
CA THR A 72 2.15 -45.91 11.05
C THR A 72 0.76 -45.62 11.61
N THR A 73 0.46 -44.35 11.89
CA THR A 73 -0.84 -43.94 12.43
C THR A 73 -1.91 -43.66 11.36
N ASN A 74 -1.53 -43.64 10.07
CA ASN A 74 -2.36 -43.17 8.96
C ASN A 74 -2.88 -41.73 9.14
N ASP A 75 -2.24 -40.95 10.03
CA ASP A 75 -2.57 -39.55 10.23
C ASP A 75 -2.35 -38.76 8.95
N LYS A 76 -3.36 -37.97 8.56
CA LYS A 76 -3.31 -37.10 7.40
C LYS A 76 -3.98 -35.79 7.72
N ALA A 77 -3.22 -34.70 7.69
CA ALA A 77 -3.76 -33.35 7.75
C ALA A 77 -3.28 -32.54 6.56
N ILE A 78 -4.16 -31.72 6.02
CA ILE A 78 -3.87 -30.79 4.93
C ILE A 78 -4.39 -29.42 5.35
N LYS A 79 -3.54 -28.40 5.24
CA LYS A 79 -3.89 -27.02 5.52
C LYS A 79 -3.42 -26.13 4.40
N SER A 80 -4.35 -25.48 3.72
CA SER A 80 -4.02 -24.40 2.79
C SER A 80 -3.94 -23.06 3.54
N PHE A 81 -2.99 -22.21 3.14
CA PHE A 81 -2.80 -20.87 3.67
C PHE A 81 -2.29 -19.93 2.57
N LYS A 82 -2.61 -18.64 2.68
CA LYS A 82 -2.17 -17.65 1.70
C LYS A 82 -0.95 -16.91 2.22
N VAL A 83 0.06 -16.74 1.37
CA VAL A 83 1.23 -15.90 1.61
C VAL A 83 1.06 -14.60 0.83
N VAL A 84 1.14 -13.49 1.53
CA VAL A 84 1.02 -12.13 1.00
C VAL A 84 2.30 -11.35 1.20
N GLU A 85 2.38 -10.19 0.54
CA GLU A 85 3.50 -9.28 0.73
C GLU A 85 3.61 -8.85 2.19
N ARG A 86 4.85 -8.59 2.59
CA ARG A 86 5.13 -8.01 3.89
C ARG A 86 4.69 -6.55 3.86
N VAL A 87 3.79 -6.20 4.77
CA VAL A 87 3.56 -4.81 5.17
C VAL A 87 4.14 -4.71 6.57
N ASP A 88 5.34 -4.14 6.69
CA ASP A 88 5.95 -3.92 8.00
C ASP A 88 5.51 -2.59 8.63
N ALA A 89 5.77 -2.48 9.92
CA ALA A 89 5.55 -1.25 10.67
C ALA A 89 6.31 -0.06 10.04
N ASP A 90 7.49 -0.30 9.49
CA ASP A 90 8.29 0.71 8.79
C ASP A 90 7.55 1.27 7.56
N SER A 91 6.80 0.43 6.84
CA SER A 91 5.91 0.88 5.76
C SER A 91 4.78 1.78 6.27
N TYR A 92 4.23 1.51 7.46
CA TYR A 92 3.23 2.37 8.10
C TYR A 92 3.81 3.74 8.48
N ASP A 93 5.00 3.77 9.08
CA ASP A 93 5.68 5.01 9.43
C ASP A 93 6.00 5.85 8.19
N ALA A 94 6.45 5.20 7.10
CA ALA A 94 6.68 5.85 5.83
C ALA A 94 5.40 6.46 5.23
N ILE A 95 4.28 5.73 5.31
CA ILE A 95 2.96 6.24 4.86
C ILE A 95 2.55 7.45 5.69
N MET A 96 2.69 7.41 7.02
CA MET A 96 2.34 8.52 7.89
C MET A 96 3.18 9.78 7.62
N ILE A 97 4.47 9.60 7.28
CA ILE A 97 5.33 10.70 6.85
C ILE A 97 4.86 11.29 5.51
N ILE A 98 4.42 10.44 4.58
CA ILE A 98 3.89 10.88 3.28
C ILE A 98 2.59 11.65 3.48
N ASP A 99 1.69 11.14 4.31
CA ASP A 99 0.40 11.76 4.67
C ASP A 99 0.60 13.20 5.18
N GLY A 100 1.49 13.39 6.18
CA GLY A 100 1.81 14.73 6.68
C GLY A 100 2.48 15.65 5.65
N LYS A 101 3.16 15.12 4.63
CA LYS A 101 3.69 15.94 3.52
C LYS A 101 2.58 16.33 2.54
N VAL A 102 1.61 15.45 2.28
CA VAL A 102 0.43 15.73 1.45
C VAL A 102 -0.41 16.83 2.11
N ASP A 103 -0.66 16.75 3.42
CA ASP A 103 -1.35 17.81 4.17
C ASP A 103 -0.69 19.19 4.00
N VAL A 104 0.65 19.24 4.04
CA VAL A 104 1.40 20.48 3.82
C VAL A 104 1.29 20.97 2.38
N ILE A 105 1.24 20.06 1.40
CA ILE A 105 1.03 20.41 -0.01
C ILE A 105 -0.38 20.97 -0.20
N ASP A 106 -1.40 20.33 0.37
CA ASP A 106 -2.79 20.78 0.29
C ASP A 106 -2.95 22.19 0.85
N GLY A 107 -2.41 22.48 2.04
CA GLY A 107 -2.44 23.84 2.60
C GLY A 107 -1.70 24.89 1.76
N LYS A 108 -0.64 24.50 1.04
CA LYS A 108 0.04 25.40 0.08
C LYS A 108 -0.79 25.62 -1.18
N ILE A 109 -1.47 24.59 -1.68
CA ILE A 109 -2.37 24.69 -2.83
C ILE A 109 -3.55 25.59 -2.49
N ASP A 110 -4.18 25.41 -1.32
CA ASP A 110 -5.26 26.29 -0.84
C ASP A 110 -4.82 27.76 -0.80
N THR A 111 -3.58 28.02 -0.37
CA THR A 111 -3.00 29.37 -0.36
C THR A 111 -2.83 29.92 -1.78
N ILE A 112 -2.34 29.10 -2.72
CA ILE A 112 -2.18 29.48 -4.12
C ILE A 112 -3.53 29.76 -4.77
N ASP A 113 -4.53 28.90 -4.53
CA ASP A 113 -5.89 29.07 -5.04
C ASP A 113 -6.49 30.41 -4.59
N GLY A 114 -6.36 30.75 -3.30
CA GLY A 114 -6.78 32.05 -2.79
C GLY A 114 -6.06 33.24 -3.44
N ILE A 115 -4.77 33.11 -3.75
CA ILE A 115 -4.01 34.13 -4.48
C ILE A 115 -4.49 34.26 -5.93
N VAL A 116 -4.70 33.13 -6.62
CA VAL A 116 -5.15 33.09 -8.01
C VAL A 116 -6.55 33.67 -8.15
N ASP A 117 -7.46 33.37 -7.22
CA ASP A 117 -8.80 33.97 -7.15
C ASP A 117 -8.75 35.49 -6.95
N GLY A 118 -7.84 35.96 -6.09
CA GLY A 118 -7.58 37.39 -5.90
C GLY A 118 -7.06 38.05 -7.19
N LEU A 119 -6.07 37.45 -7.83
CA LEU A 119 -5.54 37.93 -9.12
C LEU A 119 -6.59 37.91 -10.23
N ALA A 120 -7.46 36.91 -10.28
CA ALA A 120 -8.55 36.85 -11.25
C ALA A 120 -9.54 38.01 -11.04
N THR A 121 -9.83 38.35 -9.78
CA THR A 121 -10.66 39.51 -9.40
C THR A 121 -9.98 40.82 -9.83
N ASP A 122 -8.70 40.99 -9.51
CA ASP A 122 -7.92 42.19 -9.87
C ASP A 122 -7.80 42.37 -11.39
N ILE A 123 -7.53 41.29 -12.12
CA ILE A 123 -7.47 41.29 -13.59
C ILE A 123 -8.82 41.67 -14.18
N THR A 124 -9.93 41.20 -13.61
CA THR A 124 -11.28 41.58 -14.04
C THR A 124 -11.55 43.07 -13.79
N ALA A 125 -11.08 43.61 -12.67
CA ALA A 125 -11.16 45.04 -12.38
C ALA A 125 -10.31 45.88 -13.35
N ILE A 126 -9.08 45.46 -13.66
CA ILE A 126 -8.16 46.14 -14.60
C ILE A 126 -8.69 46.09 -16.04
N LYS A 127 -9.15 44.92 -16.50
CA LYS A 127 -9.80 44.78 -17.81
C LYS A 127 -11.10 45.56 -17.86
N GLY A 128 -11.69 45.80 -16.69
CA GLY A 128 -12.89 46.57 -16.48
C GLY A 128 -14.16 45.84 -16.90
N ALA A 129 -15.16 45.90 -16.01
CA ALA A 129 -16.52 46.19 -16.47
C ALA A 129 -16.64 47.64 -17.04
N GLY A 130 -15.56 48.44 -16.96
CA GLY A 130 -15.49 49.84 -17.39
C GLY A 130 -14.19 50.23 -18.10
N PHE A 131 -13.53 49.34 -18.85
CA PHE A 131 -12.62 49.81 -19.91
C PHE A 131 -13.48 50.14 -21.13
N ASN A 132 -14.05 51.35 -21.14
CA ASN A 132 -14.78 51.80 -22.30
C ASN A 132 -13.76 52.27 -23.34
N THR A 133 -13.50 51.43 -24.34
CA THR A 133 -12.60 51.76 -25.47
C THR A 133 -12.94 53.10 -26.18
N VAL A 134 -14.15 53.62 -25.99
CA VAL A 134 -14.60 54.93 -26.50
C VAL A 134 -14.24 56.10 -25.57
N THR A 135 -14.30 55.97 -24.24
CA THR A 135 -14.03 57.08 -23.28
C THR A 135 -12.72 56.95 -22.52
N ASP A 136 -12.24 55.73 -22.30
CA ASP A 136 -11.09 55.42 -21.45
C ASP A 136 -9.88 54.96 -22.29
N SER A 137 -9.97 55.15 -23.61
CA SER A 137 -8.83 54.97 -24.50
C SER A 137 -7.84 56.12 -24.37
N LEU A 138 -6.56 55.81 -24.58
CA LEU A 138 -5.50 56.83 -24.75
C LEU A 138 -5.86 57.83 -25.86
N LYS A 139 -6.70 57.45 -26.82
CA LYS A 139 -7.24 58.33 -27.86
C LYS A 139 -8.13 59.43 -27.27
N ALA A 140 -9.07 59.10 -26.39
CA ALA A 140 -9.92 60.09 -25.72
C ALA A 140 -9.12 61.09 -24.87
N ILE A 141 -8.08 60.62 -24.17
CA ILE A 141 -7.14 61.49 -23.43
C ILE A 141 -6.30 62.35 -24.38
N SER A 142 -5.81 61.78 -25.50
CA SER A 142 -5.02 62.51 -26.49
C SER A 142 -5.80 63.64 -27.16
N GLU A 143 -7.10 63.44 -27.38
CA GLU A 143 -8.00 64.43 -27.97
C GLU A 143 -8.28 65.61 -27.03
N GLN A 144 -8.15 65.42 -25.70
CA GLN A 144 -8.35 66.47 -24.71
C GLN A 144 -7.09 67.33 -24.50
N ILE A 145 -5.90 66.74 -24.65
CA ILE A 145 -4.61 67.44 -24.53
C ILE A 145 -4.23 68.14 -25.85
N ALA A 146 -4.67 67.60 -26.99
CA ALA A 146 -4.52 68.20 -28.30
C ALA A 146 -5.90 68.35 -28.98
N PRO A 147 -6.74 69.32 -28.56
CA PRO A 147 -8.09 69.51 -29.10
C PRO A 147 -8.15 69.99 -30.57
N GLY A 148 -7.02 69.97 -31.27
CA GLY A 148 -6.93 70.20 -32.70
C GLY A 148 -5.61 69.62 -33.18
N GLY A 149 -5.67 68.62 -34.05
CA GLY A 149 -4.48 68.05 -34.67
C GLY A 149 -3.60 69.13 -35.26
N TYR A 150 -2.28 68.98 -35.13
CA TYR A 150 -1.31 69.87 -35.75
C TYR A 150 -1.66 70.04 -37.24
N CYS A 151 -2.07 71.25 -37.61
CA CYS A 151 -2.24 71.64 -39.00
C CYS A 151 -0.86 71.60 -39.65
N GLY A 152 -0.63 70.60 -40.50
CA GLY A 152 0.39 70.65 -41.55
C GLY A 152 -0.11 71.47 -42.74
#